data_AF-A0A7V9ZGB3-F1
#
_entry.id   AF-A0A7V9ZGB3-F1
#
_cell.length_a   1.000
_cell.length_b   1.000
_cell.length_c   1.000
_cell.angle_alpha   90.00
_cell.angle_beta   90.00
_cell.angle_gamma   90.00
#
_symmetry.space_group_name_H-M   'P 1'
#
loop_
_entity.id
_entity.type
_entity.pdbx_description
1 polymer ?
#
loop_
_entity_poly.entity_id
_entity_poly.type
_entity_poly.pdbx_seq_one_letter_code
_entity_poly.pdbx_strand_id
1 'polypeptide(L)'
;MNTHLRALLAALFTLVAVPLAGQSRSLDLTVNGVGLSIGDSRRVTGLRLNFRDREREEVIGANVTIWSPYKENRGVVRGLALGFPATGAHRIDGIVAGIVGVAAFEAIRGLGVGGIGLDVGEDMRGIALGGIGMGVGQDLRGVGVAQRSGARCRYRR
;
A
#
# COMPACT_ATOMS: atom_id res chain seq x y z
N MET A 1 16.39 -11.70 52.51
CA MET A 1 15.48 -11.20 51.45
C MET A 1 14.50 -12.31 51.12
N ASN A 2 13.23 -12.16 51.52
CA ASN A 2 12.24 -13.24 51.54
C ASN A 2 11.98 -13.82 50.14
N THR A 3 11.92 -15.14 50.03
CA THR A 3 11.59 -15.88 48.80
C THR A 3 10.28 -15.40 48.17
N HIS A 4 9.31 -14.99 48.98
CA HIS A 4 8.05 -14.38 48.54
C HIS A 4 8.23 -13.02 47.87
N LEU A 5 9.18 -12.19 48.33
CA LEU A 5 9.47 -10.88 47.73
C LEU A 5 10.14 -11.02 46.37
N ARG A 6 11.02 -12.03 46.21
CA ARG A 6 11.62 -12.38 44.92
C ARG A 6 10.60 -12.93 43.93
N ALA A 7 9.66 -13.76 44.40
CA ALA A 7 8.58 -14.29 43.58
C ALA A 7 7.62 -13.17 43.11
N LEU A 8 7.28 -12.23 44.00
CA LEU A 8 6.47 -11.06 43.66
C LEU A 8 7.16 -10.15 42.64
N LEU A 9 8.45 -9.87 42.81
CA LEU A 9 9.22 -9.06 41.85
C LEU A 9 9.37 -9.76 40.49
N ALA A 10 9.57 -11.08 40.48
CA ALA A 10 9.63 -11.86 39.25
C ALA A 10 8.26 -11.88 38.52
N ALA A 11 7.15 -12.02 39.26
CA ALA A 11 5.80 -11.95 38.70
C ALA A 11 5.43 -10.55 38.19
N LEU A 12 5.92 -9.50 38.84
CA LEU A 12 5.74 -8.12 38.39
C LEU A 12 6.55 -7.85 37.10
N PHE A 13 7.76 -8.40 37.00
CA PHE A 13 8.61 -8.27 35.82
C PHE A 13 8.06 -9.04 34.60
N THR A 14 7.43 -10.20 34.80
CA THR A 14 6.75 -10.94 33.73
C THR A 14 5.45 -10.25 33.27
N LEU A 15 4.75 -9.52 34.14
CA LEU A 15 3.59 -8.71 33.75
C LEU A 15 3.97 -7.48 32.90
N VAL A 16 5.16 -6.91 33.13
CA VAL A 16 5.68 -5.78 32.33
C VAL A 16 6.33 -6.25 31.03
N ALA A 17 6.84 -7.49 30.99
CA ALA A 17 7.43 -8.12 29.81
C ALA A 17 6.40 -8.81 28.89
N VAL A 18 5.11 -8.42 28.95
CA VAL A 18 4.18 -8.76 27.86
C VAL A 18 4.74 -8.12 26.59
N PRO A 19 5.04 -8.90 25.55
CA PRO A 19 5.63 -8.34 24.36
C PRO A 19 4.60 -7.40 23.73
N LEU A 20 4.93 -6.10 23.71
CA LEU A 20 4.30 -5.09 22.85
C LEU A 20 4.46 -5.42 21.34
N ALA A 21 5.01 -6.58 20.99
CA ALA A 21 5.23 -7.07 19.64
C ALA A 21 3.95 -7.46 18.88
N GLY A 22 2.77 -7.24 19.47
CA GLY A 22 1.48 -7.55 18.85
C GLY A 22 0.53 -6.36 18.68
N GLN A 23 0.93 -5.12 19.01
CA GLN A 23 0.08 -3.97 18.70
C GLN A 23 0.04 -3.81 17.18
N SER A 24 -1.15 -3.96 16.58
CA SER A 24 -1.39 -3.52 15.22
C SER A 24 -0.86 -2.10 15.10
N ARG A 25 -0.01 -1.83 14.10
CA ARG A 25 0.47 -0.46 13.81
C ARG A 25 -0.64 0.38 13.18
N SER A 26 -1.89 0.06 13.47
CA SER A 26 -3.08 0.71 12.97
C SER A 26 -4.06 0.99 14.09
N LEU A 27 -4.62 2.19 14.06
CA LEU A 27 -5.80 2.62 14.81
C LEU A 27 -7.00 2.50 13.87
N ASP A 28 -7.85 1.51 14.13
CA ASP A 28 -9.01 1.19 13.29
C ASP A 28 -10.29 1.71 13.94
N LEU A 29 -10.78 2.86 13.47
CA LEU A 29 -12.08 3.42 13.79
C LEU A 29 -13.13 2.86 12.82
N THR A 30 -13.29 1.54 12.85
CA THR A 30 -14.18 0.82 11.93
C THR A 30 -15.27 0.07 12.69
N VAL A 31 -16.46 -0.02 12.09
CA VAL A 31 -17.53 -0.91 12.52
C VAL A 31 -17.66 -1.99 11.44
N ASN A 32 -17.41 -3.25 11.80
CA ASN A 32 -17.36 -4.38 10.85
C ASN A 32 -16.37 -4.15 9.68
N GLY A 33 -15.24 -3.47 9.93
CA GLY A 33 -14.26 -3.15 8.90
C GLY A 33 -14.66 -2.00 7.96
N VAL A 34 -15.81 -1.35 8.20
CA VAL A 34 -16.23 -0.14 7.50
C VAL A 34 -15.89 1.08 8.34
N GLY A 35 -15.08 2.00 7.82
CA GLY A 35 -14.76 3.24 8.53
C GLY A 35 -13.40 3.85 8.16
N LEU A 36 -12.72 4.37 9.18
CA LEU A 36 -11.42 5.03 9.05
C LEU A 36 -10.33 4.18 9.72
N SER A 37 -9.24 3.92 9.00
CA SER A 37 -8.05 3.25 9.53
C SER A 37 -6.83 4.16 9.41
N ILE A 38 -6.07 4.31 10.48
CA ILE A 38 -4.81 5.06 10.50
C ILE A 38 -3.68 4.08 10.80
N GLY A 39 -2.87 3.76 9.79
CA GLY A 39 -1.71 2.88 9.90
C GLY A 39 -1.80 1.62 9.06
N ASP A 40 -1.03 0.60 9.44
CA ASP A 40 -0.84 -0.60 8.63
C ASP A 40 -1.88 -1.69 8.94
N SER A 41 -3.16 -1.39 8.69
CA SER A 41 -4.25 -2.38 8.77
C SER A 41 -4.30 -3.23 7.49
N ARG A 42 -4.59 -4.52 7.64
CA ARG A 42 -4.60 -5.49 6.53
C ARG A 42 -5.80 -5.30 5.59
N ARG A 43 -6.98 -5.00 6.15
CA ARG A 43 -8.25 -4.93 5.41
C ARG A 43 -9.13 -3.79 5.91
N VAL A 44 -9.54 -2.89 5.02
CA VAL A 44 -10.40 -1.74 5.36
C VAL A 44 -11.38 -1.45 4.22
N THR A 45 -12.65 -1.22 4.57
CA THR A 45 -13.64 -0.63 3.66
C THR A 45 -13.89 0.81 4.09
N GLY A 46 -13.52 1.80 3.28
CA GLY A 46 -13.63 3.22 3.64
C GLY A 46 -12.33 3.96 3.40
N LEU A 47 -11.87 4.73 4.39
CA LEU A 47 -10.68 5.58 4.28
C LEU A 47 -9.52 4.97 5.07
N ARG A 48 -8.36 4.82 4.43
CA ARG A 48 -7.11 4.39 5.07
C ARG A 48 -6.04 5.46 4.89
N LEU A 49 -5.45 5.91 6.00
CA LEU A 49 -4.29 6.78 6.02
C LEU A 49 -3.09 5.97 6.50
N ASN A 50 -2.05 5.85 5.69
CA ASN A 50 -0.86 5.10 6.06
C ASN A 50 0.38 5.98 5.97
N PHE A 51 1.27 5.85 6.96
CA PHE A 51 2.57 6.49 6.89
C PHE A 51 3.49 5.79 5.89
N ARG A 52 3.60 4.45 5.96
CA ARG A 52 4.41 3.63 5.05
C ARG A 52 3.98 2.17 5.14
N ASP A 53 3.81 1.50 4.01
CA ASP A 53 3.08 0.21 3.94
C ASP A 53 3.94 -1.03 3.76
N ARG A 54 3.76 -2.05 4.62
CA ARG A 54 4.41 -3.36 4.52
C ARG A 54 3.44 -4.54 4.37
N GLU A 55 2.26 -4.50 4.98
CA GLU A 55 1.43 -5.72 5.19
C GLU A 55 -0.02 -5.62 4.68
N ARG A 56 -0.31 -4.68 3.78
CA ARG A 56 -1.66 -4.50 3.23
C ARG A 56 -2.15 -5.67 2.37
N GLU A 57 -3.39 -6.11 2.59
CA GLU A 57 -4.07 -7.12 1.78
C GLU A 57 -5.15 -6.52 0.87
N GLU A 58 -6.07 -5.69 1.40
CA GLU A 58 -7.16 -5.13 0.59
C GLU A 58 -7.73 -3.82 1.17
N VAL A 59 -7.97 -2.82 0.31
CA VAL A 59 -8.83 -1.68 0.68
C VAL A 59 -9.87 -1.44 -0.39
N ILE A 60 -11.11 -1.28 0.06
CA ILE A 60 -12.24 -0.89 -0.77
C ILE A 60 -12.63 0.53 -0.35
N GLY A 61 -12.27 1.54 -1.16
CA GLY A 61 -12.46 2.95 -0.84
C GLY A 61 -11.24 3.79 -1.17
N ALA A 62 -10.78 4.63 -0.24
CA ALA A 62 -9.66 5.55 -0.43
C ALA A 62 -8.46 5.17 0.45
N ASN A 63 -7.26 5.15 -0.13
CA ASN A 63 -6.00 4.86 0.56
C ASN A 63 -4.99 5.97 0.29
N VAL A 64 -4.60 6.72 1.32
CA VAL A 64 -3.58 7.77 1.24
C VAL A 64 -2.32 7.27 1.93
N THR A 65 -1.19 7.31 1.23
CA THR A 65 0.11 6.87 1.72
C THR A 65 1.07 8.08 1.78
N ILE A 66 1.67 8.34 2.95
CA ILE A 66 2.57 9.49 3.19
C ILE A 66 4.03 9.21 2.81
N TRP A 67 4.40 7.93 2.65
CA TRP A 67 5.74 7.54 2.23
C TRP A 67 5.75 6.31 1.33
N SER A 68 6.74 6.25 0.44
CA SER A 68 6.88 5.17 -0.55
C SER A 68 6.73 3.77 0.08
N PRO A 69 5.79 2.94 -0.44
CA PRO A 69 5.55 1.61 0.06
C PRO A 69 6.76 0.69 -0.17
N TYR A 70 6.85 -0.40 0.58
CA TYR A 70 7.91 -1.39 0.37
C TYR A 70 7.64 -2.21 -0.90
N LYS A 71 8.70 -2.77 -1.50
CA LYS A 71 8.70 -3.47 -2.79
C LYS A 71 7.95 -4.81 -2.79
N GLU A 72 7.31 -5.20 -1.70
CA GLU A 72 6.66 -6.52 -1.54
C GLU A 72 5.18 -6.39 -1.17
N ASN A 73 4.53 -5.30 -1.56
CA ASN A 73 3.13 -5.06 -1.26
C ASN A 73 2.22 -5.97 -2.12
N ARG A 74 1.56 -6.93 -1.47
CA ARG A 74 0.54 -7.82 -2.09
C ARG A 74 -0.87 -7.20 -2.13
N GLY A 75 -1.03 -5.98 -1.64
CA GLY A 75 -2.33 -5.38 -1.40
C GLY A 75 -3.09 -5.03 -2.68
N VAL A 76 -4.43 -5.15 -2.63
CA VAL A 76 -5.35 -4.72 -3.68
C VAL A 76 -6.03 -3.41 -3.27
N VAL A 77 -6.01 -2.38 -4.11
CA VAL A 77 -6.84 -1.17 -3.92
C VAL A 77 -8.03 -1.26 -4.86
N ARG A 78 -9.24 -1.12 -4.36
CA ARG A 78 -10.44 -0.88 -5.17
C ARG A 78 -11.00 0.49 -4.82
N GLY A 79 -10.80 1.48 -5.69
CA GLY A 79 -11.19 2.88 -5.46
C GLY A 79 -10.05 3.87 -5.68
N LEU A 80 -9.72 4.69 -4.68
CA LEU A 80 -8.74 5.77 -4.77
C LEU A 80 -7.44 5.42 -4.04
N ALA A 81 -6.28 5.59 -4.67
CA ALA A 81 -4.97 5.48 -4.05
C ALA A 81 -4.14 6.75 -4.28
N LEU A 82 -3.74 7.43 -3.21
CA LEU A 82 -2.93 8.65 -3.26
C LEU A 82 -1.60 8.44 -2.55
N GLY A 83 -0.51 8.95 -3.13
CA GLY A 83 0.85 8.79 -2.63
C GLY A 83 1.62 10.09 -2.54
N PHE A 84 2.19 10.33 -1.37
CA PHE A 84 3.26 11.29 -1.15
C PHE A 84 4.52 10.50 -0.74
N PRO A 85 5.71 10.71 -1.33
CA PRO A 85 5.86 11.14 -2.71
C PRO A 85 5.33 10.09 -3.71
N ALA A 86 5.18 8.82 -3.34
CA ALA A 86 4.78 7.75 -4.25
C ALA A 86 3.77 6.79 -3.62
N THR A 87 2.98 6.12 -4.45
CA THR A 87 2.05 5.06 -4.03
C THR A 87 2.23 3.82 -4.89
N GLY A 88 1.77 2.70 -4.37
CA GLY A 88 1.83 1.43 -5.06
C GLY A 88 1.10 0.32 -4.34
N ALA A 89 0.72 -0.68 -5.12
CA ALA A 89 -0.03 -1.85 -4.68
C ALA A 89 0.27 -3.03 -5.61
N HIS A 90 -0.23 -4.21 -5.28
CA HIS A 90 -0.17 -5.33 -6.21
C HIS A 90 -1.10 -5.09 -7.39
N ARG A 91 -2.36 -4.81 -7.10
CA ARG A 91 -3.39 -4.49 -8.08
C ARG A 91 -4.17 -3.26 -7.65
N ILE A 92 -4.51 -2.41 -8.62
CA ILE A 92 -5.32 -1.22 -8.39
C ILE A 92 -6.48 -1.21 -9.39
N ASP A 93 -7.70 -1.30 -8.88
CA ASP A 93 -8.92 -1.13 -9.66
C ASP A 93 -9.56 0.23 -9.26
N GLY A 94 -9.28 1.29 -10.02
CA GLY A 94 -9.79 2.64 -9.78
C GLY A 94 -8.82 3.77 -10.15
N ILE A 95 -8.75 4.81 -9.31
CA ILE A 95 -7.90 6.00 -9.52
C ILE A 95 -6.66 5.89 -8.64
N VAL A 96 -5.48 6.11 -9.21
CA VAL A 96 -4.22 6.17 -8.46
C VAL A 96 -3.40 7.36 -8.87
N ALA A 97 -2.86 8.10 -7.89
CA ALA A 97 -1.96 9.21 -8.14
C ALA A 97 -0.80 9.28 -7.14
N GLY A 98 0.39 9.62 -7.63
CA GLY A 98 1.58 9.85 -6.82
C GLY A 98 2.38 11.03 -7.35
N ILE A 99 2.90 11.87 -6.45
CA ILE A 99 3.65 13.09 -6.83
C ILE A 99 4.90 12.75 -7.64
N VAL A 100 5.69 11.79 -7.17
CA VAL A 100 6.85 11.27 -7.87
C VAL A 100 6.41 10.15 -8.79
N GLY A 101 5.65 9.19 -8.30
CA GLY A 101 5.20 8.14 -9.19
C GLY A 101 4.24 7.12 -8.58
N VAL A 102 3.78 6.26 -9.47
CA VAL A 102 2.88 5.15 -9.17
C VAL A 102 3.56 3.86 -9.60
N ALA A 103 3.55 2.85 -8.74
CA ALA A 103 4.04 1.52 -9.06
C ALA A 103 2.98 0.46 -8.73
N ALA A 104 2.52 -0.29 -9.73
CA ALA A 104 1.69 -1.47 -9.53
C ALA A 104 2.46 -2.72 -9.96
N PHE A 105 2.48 -3.76 -9.11
CA PHE A 105 3.22 -4.98 -9.43
C PHE A 105 2.55 -5.81 -10.51
N GLU A 106 1.23 -5.89 -10.48
CA GLU A 106 0.44 -6.70 -11.38
C GLU A 106 -0.28 -5.78 -12.37
N ALA A 107 -1.39 -5.17 -11.95
CA ALA A 107 -2.21 -4.41 -12.87
C ALA A 107 -2.79 -3.12 -12.29
N ILE A 108 -3.03 -2.17 -13.18
CA ILE A 108 -3.89 -1.00 -12.92
C ILE A 108 -5.07 -1.08 -13.89
N ARG A 109 -6.29 -0.97 -13.37
CA ARG A 109 -7.53 -0.84 -14.13
C ARG A 109 -8.23 0.45 -13.74
N GLY A 110 -8.12 1.48 -14.57
CA GLY A 110 -8.74 2.79 -14.35
C GLY A 110 -7.83 3.94 -14.75
N LEU A 111 -7.65 4.92 -13.87
CA LEU A 111 -6.85 6.12 -14.12
C LEU A 111 -5.60 6.11 -13.24
N GLY A 112 -4.42 6.18 -13.83
CA GLY A 112 -3.15 6.32 -13.12
C GLY A 112 -2.41 7.60 -13.47
N VAL A 113 -1.93 8.33 -12.46
CA VAL A 113 -1.19 9.60 -12.63
C VAL A 113 0.10 9.57 -11.80
N GLY A 114 1.24 9.46 -12.46
CA GLY A 114 2.56 9.57 -11.83
C GLY A 114 3.28 10.84 -12.27
N GLY A 115 3.63 11.72 -11.33
CA GLY A 115 4.22 13.01 -11.69
C GLY A 115 5.57 12.91 -12.41
N ILE A 116 6.46 11.99 -12.03
CA ILE A 116 7.66 11.63 -12.80
C ILE A 116 7.38 10.38 -13.64
N GLY A 117 6.77 9.35 -13.07
CA GLY A 117 6.42 8.19 -13.86
C GLY A 117 5.46 7.20 -13.25
N LEU A 118 4.99 6.30 -14.11
CA LEU A 118 4.02 5.26 -13.79
C LEU A 118 4.56 3.92 -14.28
N ASP A 119 4.65 2.93 -13.40
CA ASP A 119 5.15 1.58 -13.73
C ASP A 119 4.12 0.53 -13.35
N VAL A 120 3.77 -0.33 -14.31
CA VAL A 120 2.85 -1.46 -14.13
C VAL A 120 3.56 -2.73 -14.57
N GLY A 121 3.68 -3.70 -13.67
CA GLY A 121 4.47 -4.90 -13.92
C GLY A 121 3.86 -5.84 -14.95
N GLU A 122 2.53 -5.87 -15.10
CA GLU A 122 1.82 -6.64 -16.11
C GLU A 122 0.91 -5.73 -16.94
N ASP A 123 -0.39 -5.67 -16.63
CA ASP A 123 -1.40 -5.06 -17.51
C ASP A 123 -1.88 -3.68 -17.03
N MET A 124 -1.93 -2.73 -17.95
CA MET A 124 -2.58 -1.43 -17.75
C MET A 124 -3.86 -1.35 -18.59
N ARG A 125 -5.03 -1.21 -17.94
CA ARG A 125 -6.30 -0.94 -18.63
C ARG A 125 -6.85 0.41 -18.22
N GLY A 126 -7.08 1.31 -19.18
CA GLY A 126 -7.65 2.64 -18.95
C GLY A 126 -6.70 3.77 -19.34
N ILE A 127 -6.58 4.79 -18.49
CA ILE A 127 -5.79 5.99 -18.77
C ILE A 127 -4.57 6.03 -17.86
N ALA A 128 -3.38 6.16 -18.45
CA ALA A 128 -2.12 6.29 -17.73
C ALA A 128 -1.42 7.61 -18.12
N LEU A 129 -1.08 8.42 -17.13
CA LEU A 129 -0.34 9.66 -17.28
C LEU A 129 0.97 9.56 -16.51
N GLY A 130 2.11 9.60 -17.21
CA GLY A 130 3.44 9.64 -16.61
C GLY A 130 4.17 10.91 -17.07
N GLY A 131 4.65 11.76 -16.16
CA GLY A 131 5.26 13.03 -16.57
C GLY A 131 6.50 12.86 -17.48
N ILE A 132 7.43 12.00 -17.07
CA ILE A 132 8.64 11.68 -17.83
C ILE A 132 8.51 10.29 -18.47
N GLY A 133 8.12 9.29 -17.67
CA GLY A 133 8.23 7.90 -18.06
C GLY A 133 6.98 7.08 -17.73
N MET A 134 6.64 6.14 -18.59
CA MET A 134 5.67 5.09 -18.29
C MET A 134 6.20 3.72 -18.71
N GLY A 135 6.03 2.73 -17.83
CA GLY A 135 6.35 1.32 -18.06
C GLY A 135 5.11 0.44 -17.91
N VAL A 136 4.84 -0.42 -18.90
CA VAL A 136 3.84 -1.49 -18.80
C VAL A 136 4.50 -2.79 -19.23
N GLY A 137 4.39 -3.83 -18.41
CA GLY A 137 5.13 -5.07 -18.65
C GLY A 137 4.55 -5.93 -19.76
N GLN A 138 3.22 -5.95 -19.85
CA GLN A 138 2.46 -6.73 -20.83
C GLN A 138 1.57 -5.80 -21.65
N ASP A 139 0.24 -5.87 -21.49
CA ASP A 139 -0.69 -5.14 -22.35
C ASP A 139 -1.04 -3.76 -21.77
N LEU A 140 -0.94 -2.72 -22.60
CA LEU A 140 -1.65 -1.47 -22.37
C LEU A 140 -2.94 -1.46 -23.22
N ARG A 141 -4.10 -1.53 -22.56
CA ARG A 141 -5.44 -1.43 -23.16
C ARG A 141 -6.09 -0.11 -22.77
N GLY A 142 -5.85 0.92 -23.57
CA GLY A 142 -6.40 2.27 -23.36
C GLY A 142 -5.47 3.36 -23.86
N VAL A 143 -5.36 4.45 -23.11
CA VAL A 143 -4.57 5.63 -23.49
C VAL A 143 -3.44 5.85 -22.49
N GLY A 144 -2.21 5.91 -23.00
CA GLY A 144 -1.02 6.26 -22.22
C GLY A 144 -0.39 7.54 -22.74
N VAL A 145 -0.12 8.50 -21.86
CA VAL A 145 0.58 9.75 -22.19
C VAL A 145 1.81 9.88 -21.30
N ALA A 146 2.99 9.88 -21.92
CA ALA A 146 4.26 10.15 -21.27
C ALA A 146 5.29 10.65 -22.28
N GLN A 147 6.34 11.34 -21.81
CA GLN A 147 7.45 11.73 -22.68
C GLN A 147 8.22 10.51 -23.21
N ARG A 148 8.36 9.48 -22.37
CA ARG A 148 8.95 8.19 -22.73
C ARG A 148 8.03 7.06 -22.30
N SER A 149 7.67 6.20 -23.24
CA SER A 149 6.94 4.96 -22.96
C SER A 149 7.86 3.77 -23.24
N GLY A 150 7.88 2.79 -22.34
CA GLY A 150 8.58 1.53 -22.52
C GLY A 150 7.68 0.35 -22.21
N ALA A 151 7.69 -0.67 -23.07
CA ALA A 151 7.15 -1.98 -22.74
C ALA A 151 8.27 -2.80 -22.10
N ARG A 152 8.08 -3.29 -20.87
CA ARG A 152 9.04 -4.22 -20.24
C ARG A 152 8.49 -5.63 -20.28
N CYS A 153 8.72 -6.32 -21.40
CA CYS A 153 8.49 -7.75 -21.48
C CYS A 153 9.44 -8.46 -20.51
N ARG A 154 9.02 -8.71 -19.27
CA ARG A 154 9.81 -9.45 -18.29
C ARG A 154 9.57 -10.94 -18.49
N TYR A 155 10.61 -11.61 -18.97
CA TYR A 155 10.72 -13.06 -19.06
C TYR A 155 10.49 -13.70 -17.68
N ARG A 156 9.52 -14.62 -17.62
CA ARG A 156 9.22 -15.52 -16.49
C ARG A 156 10.49 -16.22 -16.01
N ARG A 157 10.79 -16.15 -14.71
CA ARG A 157 11.32 -17.28 -13.94
C ARG A 157 10.75 -17.24 -12.53
#